data_AF-A0A9P6XP48-F1
#
_entry.id   AF-A0A9P6XP48-F1
#
_cell.length_a   1.000
_cell.length_b   1.000
_cell.length_c   1.000
_cell.angle_alpha   90.00
_cell.angle_beta   90.00
_cell.angle_gamma   90.00
#
_symmetry.space_group_name_H-M   'P 1'
#
loop_
_entity.id
_entity.type
_entity.pdbx_description
1 polymer ?
#
loop_
_entity_poly.entity_id
_entity_poly.type
_entity_poly.pdbx_seq_one_letter_code
_entity_poly.pdbx_strand_id
1 'polypeptide(L)'
;MMTTVDYAPASGINGIEWDFVEVASQFMENFCSEPEWIDRLAGHHKTGEPMPKDMVDALVKSKKFMTGLATLRQLHFSKVDLALHSRFTPPVSSDDPTVFDQDAEIAQQTL
;
A
#
# COMPACT_ATOMS: atom_id res chain seq x y z
N MET A 1 19.77 4.81 -1.10
CA MET A 1 20.98 4.29 -0.41
C MET A 1 21.86 3.38 -1.27
N MET A 2 21.39 2.79 -2.38
CA MET A 2 22.18 1.92 -3.28
C MET A 2 22.32 2.49 -4.71
N THR A 3 22.04 3.77 -4.90
CA THR A 3 22.21 4.45 -6.18
C THR A 3 23.69 4.53 -6.54
N THR A 4 24.03 4.36 -7.82
CA THR A 4 25.40 4.54 -8.34
C THR A 4 25.57 5.86 -9.09
N VAL A 5 24.51 6.68 -9.16
CA VAL A 5 24.51 7.99 -9.80
C VAL A 5 25.06 9.04 -8.82
N ASP A 6 26.10 9.74 -9.24
CA ASP A 6 26.80 10.79 -8.48
C ASP A 6 26.20 12.20 -8.68
N TYR A 7 25.37 12.38 -9.71
CA TYR A 7 24.60 13.61 -9.93
C TYR A 7 23.43 13.72 -8.94
N ALA A 8 23.58 14.56 -7.92
CA ALA A 8 22.65 14.66 -6.79
C ALA A 8 21.15 14.80 -7.16
N PRO A 9 20.75 15.59 -8.17
CA PRO A 9 19.34 15.70 -8.57
C PRO A 9 18.74 14.42 -9.19
N ALA A 10 19.57 13.47 -9.61
CA ALA A 10 19.15 12.17 -10.17
C ALA A 10 19.65 10.98 -9.33
N SER A 11 20.10 11.24 -8.10
CA SER A 11 20.65 10.23 -7.20
C SER A 11 19.58 9.73 -6.23
N GLY A 12 19.60 8.45 -5.89
CA GLY A 12 18.67 7.85 -4.94
C GLY A 12 17.30 7.66 -5.55
N ILE A 13 16.29 8.33 -4.98
CA ILE A 13 14.92 8.37 -5.53
C ILE A 13 14.63 9.68 -6.28
N ASN A 14 15.59 10.61 -6.29
CA ASN A 14 15.39 11.92 -6.90
C ASN A 14 15.27 11.77 -8.41
N GLY A 15 14.27 12.45 -9.00
CA GLY A 15 14.03 12.43 -10.44
C GLY A 15 13.40 11.16 -10.98
N ILE A 16 13.07 10.17 -10.13
CA ILE A 16 12.24 9.04 -10.51
C ILE A 16 10.77 9.50 -10.58
N GLU A 17 10.06 9.10 -11.63
CA GLU A 17 8.63 9.36 -11.77
C GLU A 17 7.85 8.82 -10.57
N TRP A 18 6.87 9.60 -10.11
CA TRP A 18 6.19 9.37 -8.83
C TRP A 18 5.43 8.03 -8.77
N ASP A 19 4.97 7.52 -9.92
CA ASP A 19 4.30 6.22 -10.04
C ASP A 19 5.25 5.01 -10.02
N PHE A 20 6.57 5.24 -10.10
CA PHE A 20 7.58 4.19 -10.02
C PHE A 20 8.30 4.14 -8.66
N VAL A 21 8.26 5.23 -7.88
CA VAL A 21 9.04 5.35 -6.64
C VAL A 21 8.72 4.25 -5.61
N GLU A 22 7.49 3.73 -5.61
CA GLU A 22 7.01 2.68 -4.70
C GLU A 22 7.41 1.25 -5.11
N VAL A 23 8.01 1.06 -6.29
CA VAL A 23 8.36 -0.31 -6.75
C VAL A 23 9.34 -0.97 -5.80
N ALA A 24 10.33 -0.24 -5.30
CA ALA A 24 11.35 -0.78 -4.41
C ALA A 24 10.78 -1.16 -3.03
N SER A 25 9.93 -0.31 -2.44
CA SER A 25 9.28 -0.58 -1.15
C SER A 25 8.36 -1.79 -1.25
N GLN A 26 7.43 -1.80 -2.22
CA GLN A 26 6.47 -2.89 -2.40
C GLN A 26 7.13 -4.21 -2.79
N PHE A 27 8.22 -4.16 -3.56
CA PHE A 27 8.99 -5.37 -3.87
C PHE A 27 9.53 -6.03 -2.58
N MET A 28 10.07 -5.24 -1.66
CA MET A 28 10.66 -5.74 -0.42
C MET A 28 9.61 -6.37 0.53
N GLU A 29 8.34 -5.97 0.45
CA GLU A 29 7.26 -6.57 1.25
C GLU A 29 7.05 -8.07 0.95
N ASN A 30 7.44 -8.56 -0.23
CA ASN A 30 7.32 -9.99 -0.56
C ASN A 30 8.10 -10.89 0.41
N PHE A 31 9.26 -10.42 0.87
CA PHE A 31 10.13 -11.17 1.79
C PHE A 31 9.52 -11.36 3.18
N CYS A 32 8.57 -10.50 3.60
CA CYS A 32 7.91 -10.61 4.89
C CYS A 32 7.04 -11.88 5.01
N SER A 33 6.68 -12.51 3.90
CA SER A 33 5.88 -13.74 3.86
C SER A 33 6.70 -14.99 3.55
N GLU A 34 8.01 -14.87 3.36
CA GLU A 34 8.87 -16.00 3.02
C GLU A 34 9.29 -16.74 4.30
N PRO A 35 9.03 -18.06 4.42
CA PRO A 35 9.31 -18.81 5.64
C PRO A 35 10.74 -18.67 6.15
N GLU A 36 11.73 -18.70 5.26
CA GLU A 36 13.16 -18.53 5.61
C GLU A 36 13.41 -17.20 6.35
N TRP A 37 12.74 -16.13 5.94
CA TRP A 37 12.91 -14.81 6.55
C TRP A 37 12.11 -14.67 7.84
N ILE A 38 10.94 -15.29 7.92
CA ILE A 38 10.15 -15.37 9.16
C ILE A 38 10.95 -16.13 10.23
N ASP A 39 11.53 -17.28 9.90
CA ASP A 39 12.31 -18.09 10.84
C ASP A 39 13.54 -17.36 11.39
N ARG A 40 14.12 -16.44 10.61
CA ARG A 40 15.28 -15.62 11.01
C ARG A 40 14.91 -14.41 11.88
N LEU A 41 13.71 -13.86 11.71
CA LEU A 41 13.31 -12.61 12.33
C LEU A 41 12.31 -12.79 13.48
N ALA A 42 11.47 -13.82 13.42
CA ALA A 42 10.38 -14.03 14.35
C ALA A 42 10.80 -14.90 15.54
N GLY A 43 10.89 -14.28 16.71
CA GLY A 43 11.14 -14.95 17.98
C GLY A 43 10.42 -14.27 19.13
N HIS A 44 10.17 -15.02 20.20
CA HIS A 44 9.48 -14.48 21.37
C HIS A 44 10.36 -13.46 22.08
N HIS A 45 9.83 -12.26 22.30
CA HIS A 45 10.63 -11.09 22.71
C HIS A 45 11.37 -11.23 24.06
N LYS A 46 10.93 -12.14 24.95
CA LYS A 46 11.60 -12.38 26.24
C LYS A 46 12.54 -13.59 26.23
N THR A 47 12.19 -14.63 25.47
CA THR A 47 12.88 -15.93 25.54
C THR A 47 13.79 -16.16 24.35
N GLY A 48 13.60 -15.43 23.26
CA GLY A 48 14.33 -15.62 22.01
C GLY A 48 13.91 -16.86 21.23
N GLU A 49 13.02 -17.69 21.78
CA GLU A 49 12.54 -18.92 21.13
C GLU A 49 11.90 -18.59 19.77
N PRO A 50 12.23 -19.34 18.71
CA PRO A 50 11.71 -19.09 17.38
C PRO A 50 10.19 -19.32 17.33
N MET A 51 9.54 -18.70 16.35
CA MET A 51 8.12 -18.96 16.08
C MET A 51 7.90 -20.44 15.72
N PRO A 52 6.91 -21.12 16.33
CA PRO A 52 6.56 -22.49 15.97
C PRO A 52 6.20 -22.64 14.48
N LYS A 53 6.63 -23.74 13.87
CA LYS A 53 6.46 -23.98 12.43
C LYS A 53 5.00 -23.95 11.97
N ASP A 54 4.09 -24.50 12.76
CA ASP A 54 2.66 -24.51 12.49
C ASP A 54 2.08 -23.10 12.44
N MET A 55 2.58 -22.18 13.26
CA MET A 55 2.22 -20.76 13.21
C MET A 55 2.77 -20.06 11.95
N VAL A 56 4.01 -20.35 11.56
CA VAL A 56 4.60 -19.83 10.31
C VAL A 56 3.76 -20.30 9.11
N ASP A 57 3.44 -21.59 9.04
CA ASP A 57 2.63 -22.15 7.96
C ASP A 57 1.22 -21.53 7.93
N ALA A 58 0.63 -21.23 9.09
CA ALA A 58 -0.66 -20.53 9.19
C ALA A 58 -0.58 -19.07 8.72
N LEU A 59 0.48 -18.34 9.07
CA LEU A 59 0.72 -16.96 8.63
C LEU A 59 0.88 -16.87 7.11
N VAL A 60 1.66 -17.78 6.52
CA VAL A 60 1.86 -17.82 5.07
C VAL A 60 0.55 -18.09 4.34
N LYS A 61 -0.28 -19.02 4.85
CA LYS A 61 -1.60 -19.32 4.30
C LYS A 61 -2.56 -18.14 4.41
N SER A 62 -2.47 -17.33 5.47
CA SER A 62 -3.36 -16.19 5.68
C SER A 62 -3.04 -14.99 4.78
N LYS A 63 -1.91 -14.97 4.05
CA LYS A 63 -1.52 -13.88 3.14
C LYS A 63 -2.62 -13.45 2.16
N LYS A 64 -3.48 -14.38 1.75
CA LYS A 64 -4.57 -14.11 0.78
C LYS A 64 -5.90 -13.73 1.44
N PHE A 65 -5.96 -13.72 2.76
CA PHE A 65 -7.17 -13.36 3.48
C PHE A 65 -7.54 -11.90 3.18
N MET A 66 -8.78 -11.67 2.75
CA MET A 66 -9.35 -10.33 2.48
C MET A 66 -8.61 -9.48 1.44
N THR A 67 -7.77 -10.06 0.57
CA THR A 67 -7.05 -9.30 -0.47
C THR A 67 -8.01 -8.57 -1.42
N GLY A 68 -9.18 -9.13 -1.72
CA GLY A 68 -10.22 -8.44 -2.50
C GLY A 68 -10.67 -7.12 -1.87
N LEU A 69 -10.97 -7.13 -0.57
CA LEU A 69 -11.35 -5.92 0.17
C LEU A 69 -10.18 -4.93 0.29
N ALA A 70 -8.98 -5.43 0.56
CA ALA A 70 -7.77 -4.59 0.64
C ALA A 70 -7.51 -3.87 -0.69
N THR A 71 -7.63 -4.57 -1.82
CA THR A 71 -7.49 -4.00 -3.16
C THR A 71 -8.60 -3.01 -3.47
N LEU A 72 -9.86 -3.35 -3.18
CA LEU A 72 -10.99 -2.45 -3.39
C LEU A 72 -10.84 -1.13 -2.60
N ARG A 73 -10.35 -1.20 -1.37
CA ARG A 73 -10.03 -0.02 -0.56
C ARG A 73 -8.94 0.86 -1.20
N GLN A 74 -7.89 0.27 -1.77
CA GLN A 74 -6.88 1.06 -2.48
C GLN A 74 -7.43 1.70 -3.75
N LEU A 75 -8.23 0.95 -4.52
CA LEU A 75 -8.91 1.48 -5.71
C LEU A 75 -9.88 2.61 -5.37
N HIS A 76 -10.56 2.53 -4.23
CA HIS A 76 -11.41 3.60 -3.73
C HIS A 76 -10.59 4.90 -3.54
N PHE A 77 -9.47 4.84 -2.81
CA PHE A 77 -8.61 6.01 -2.62
C PHE A 77 -8.10 6.59 -3.94
N SER A 78 -7.59 5.75 -4.83
CA SER A 78 -7.09 6.20 -6.13
C SER A 78 -8.18 6.82 -6.99
N LYS A 79 -9.40 6.27 -6.98
CA LYS A 79 -10.54 6.83 -7.73
C LYS A 79 -10.99 8.17 -7.17
N VAL A 80 -11.08 8.30 -5.85
CA VAL A 80 -11.43 9.58 -5.19
C VAL A 80 -10.41 10.65 -5.54
N ASP A 81 -9.11 10.35 -5.38
CA ASP A 81 -8.02 11.25 -5.74
C ASP A 81 -8.12 11.74 -7.20
N LEU A 82 -8.22 10.79 -8.15
CA LEU A 82 -8.36 11.13 -9.56
C LEU A 82 -9.63 11.93 -9.87
N ALA A 83 -10.77 11.60 -9.26
CA ALA A 83 -12.02 12.32 -9.50
C ALA A 83 -11.93 13.78 -9.02
N LEU A 84 -11.37 13.99 -7.83
CA LEU A 84 -11.19 15.32 -7.25
C LEU A 84 -10.23 16.19 -8.06
N HIS A 85 -9.19 15.60 -8.65
CA HIS A 85 -8.19 16.33 -9.43
C HIS A 85 -8.47 16.43 -10.93
N SER A 86 -9.53 15.79 -11.46
CA SER A 86 -9.85 15.82 -12.90
C SER A 86 -11.24 16.34 -13.25
N ARG A 87 -12.24 16.19 -12.38
CA ARG A 87 -13.65 16.48 -12.71
C ARG A 87 -14.37 17.31 -11.65
N PHE A 88 -13.91 17.29 -10.41
CA PHE A 88 -14.55 18.01 -9.32
C PHE A 88 -14.32 19.52 -9.43
N THR A 89 -15.38 20.29 -9.18
CA THR A 89 -15.32 21.75 -9.03
C THR A 89 -15.78 22.08 -7.62
N PRO A 90 -15.01 22.87 -6.84
CA PRO A 90 -15.42 23.26 -5.50
C PRO A 90 -16.81 23.93 -5.51
N PRO A 91 -17.70 23.57 -4.57
CA PRO A 91 -19.06 24.10 -4.53
C PRO A 91 -19.05 25.60 -4.26
N VAL A 92 -19.90 26.34 -4.98
CA VAL A 92 -20.10 27.79 -4.80
C VAL A 92 -21.46 28.12 -4.20
N SER A 93 -22.38 27.15 -4.19
CA SER A 93 -23.68 27.20 -3.56
C SER A 93 -23.90 26.01 -2.62
N SER A 94 -24.91 26.09 -1.75
CA SER A 94 -25.29 24.98 -0.85
C SER A 94 -25.93 23.79 -1.56
N ASP A 95 -26.39 23.99 -2.80
CA ASP A 95 -27.04 22.94 -3.60
C ASP A 95 -26.05 22.18 -4.49
N ASP A 96 -24.79 22.64 -4.55
CA ASP A 96 -23.74 22.02 -5.35
C ASP A 96 -23.21 20.75 -4.67
N PRO A 97 -22.88 19.69 -5.44
CA PRO A 97 -22.27 18.48 -4.89
C PRO A 97 -20.97 18.78 -4.14
N THR A 98 -20.86 18.19 -2.95
CA THR A 98 -19.69 18.31 -2.09
C THR A 98 -18.69 17.20 -2.36
N VAL A 99 -17.51 17.29 -1.73
CA VAL A 99 -16.51 16.21 -1.72
C VAL A 99 -17.09 14.89 -1.17
N PHE A 100 -18.05 14.97 -0.24
CA PHE A 100 -18.67 13.78 0.37
C PHE A 100 -19.65 13.10 -0.58
N ASP A 101 -20.32 13.86 -1.43
CA ASP A 101 -21.21 13.30 -2.45
C ASP A 101 -20.39 12.53 -3.50
N GLN A 102 -19.22 13.06 -3.86
CA GLN A 102 -18.32 12.38 -4.80
C GLN A 102 -17.71 11.11 -4.21
N ASP A 103 -17.33 11.15 -2.94
CA ASP A 103 -16.86 9.97 -2.20
C ASP A 103 -17.95 8.88 -2.11
N ALA A 104 -19.18 9.28 -1.76
CA ALA A 104 -20.32 8.38 -1.67
C ALA A 104 -20.66 7.72 -3.02
N GLU A 105 -20.55 8.44 -4.13
CA GLU A 105 -20.74 7.87 -5.48
C GLU A 105 -19.68 6.81 -5.79
N ILE A 106 -18.41 7.08 -5.50
CA ILE A 106 -17.29 6.16 -5.77
C ILE A 106 -17.36 4.95 -4.85
N ALA A 107 -17.81 5.13 -3.60
CA ALA A 107 -18.05 4.06 -2.65
C ALA A 107 -19.00 2.99 -3.22
N GLN A 108 -20.07 3.35 -3.95
CA GLN A 108 -21.00 2.39 -4.56
C GLN A 108 -20.33 1.42 -5.57
N GLN A 109 -19.14 1.76 -6.06
CA GLN A 109 -18.37 0.92 -6.99
C GLN A 109 -17.24 0.15 -6.32
N THR A 110 -16.91 0.48 -5.06
CA THR A 110 -15.68 0.05 -4.40
C THR A 110 -15.88 -0.49 -2.97
N LEU A 111 -17.08 -0.37 -2.40
CA LEU A 111 -17.48 -0.86 -1.08
C LEU A 111 -18.86 -1.50 -1.17
#